data_AF-A0A919QF36-F1
#
_entry.id   AF-A0A919QF36-F1
#
_cell.length_a   1.000
_cell.length_b   1.000
_cell.length_c   1.000
_cell.angle_alpha   90.00
_cell.angle_beta   90.00
_cell.angle_gamma   90.00
#
_symmetry.space_group_name_H-M   'P 1'
#
loop_
_entity.id
_entity.type
_entity.pdbx_description
1 polymer ?
#
loop_
_entity_poly.entity_id
_entity_poly.type
_entity_poly.pdbx_seq_one_letter_code
_entity_poly.pdbx_strand_id
1 'polypeptide(L)'
;MREPVVEVTPARGEVKGVALVLHGGQEVGHGPTSGRQLAVLRMLPFAWALTRAGAHRGLAVWRVRYRVRGWNGSEASPVADVNEILARLRNTYDVPVILVGHSMGGRTALRVAGNPNVAGVAALAPWVPAGEPVAQLAGRHVLFVHGTADRTTTLAATRAYAERARQVAADVRMIDIPGEGHAMLRHPGLWHRLTTEFALSLI
;
A
#
# COMPACT_ATOMS: atom_id res chain seq x y z
N MET A 1 -3.02 21.39 12.74
CA MET A 1 -2.79 20.77 11.40
C MET A 1 -4.03 19.99 11.02
N ARG A 2 -4.38 19.87 9.72
CA ARG A 2 -5.49 19.00 9.29
C ARG A 2 -5.15 17.54 9.59
N GLU A 3 -6.15 16.73 9.95
CA GLU A 3 -5.99 15.28 10.10
C GLU A 3 -5.92 14.57 8.74
N PRO A 4 -5.29 13.38 8.62
CA PRO A 4 -5.44 12.57 7.43
C PRO A 4 -6.91 12.14 7.33
N VAL A 5 -7.40 12.04 6.11
CA VAL A 5 -8.79 11.62 5.87
C VAL A 5 -8.82 10.13 5.60
N VAL A 6 -9.76 9.42 6.23
CA VAL A 6 -10.03 8.01 5.96
C VAL A 6 -11.45 7.87 5.41
N GLU A 7 -11.57 7.27 4.24
CA GLU A 7 -12.85 6.89 3.65
C GLU A 7 -13.03 5.38 3.81
N VAL A 8 -14.08 4.97 4.54
CA VAL A 8 -14.33 3.56 4.89
C VAL A 8 -15.44 2.99 4.02
N THR A 9 -15.17 1.85 3.39
CA THR A 9 -16.20 0.98 2.80
C THR A 9 -16.29 -0.29 3.64
N PRO A 10 -17.43 -0.55 4.32
CA PRO A 10 -17.55 -1.67 5.24
C PRO A 10 -17.60 -3.02 4.51
N ALA A 11 -17.24 -4.08 5.23
CA ALA A 11 -17.55 -5.44 4.80
C ALA A 11 -19.07 -5.71 4.84
N ARG A 12 -19.50 -6.79 4.19
CA ARG A 12 -20.86 -7.33 4.34
C ARG A 12 -20.83 -8.42 5.42
N GLY A 13 -21.26 -8.05 6.62
CA GLY A 13 -21.26 -8.94 7.80
C GLY A 13 -20.06 -8.70 8.71
N GLU A 14 -19.60 -9.75 9.39
CA GLU A 14 -18.44 -9.71 10.27
C GLU A 14 -17.18 -9.28 9.51
N VAL A 15 -16.42 -8.36 10.09
CA VAL A 15 -15.12 -7.93 9.55
C VAL A 15 -14.08 -8.98 9.91
N LYS A 16 -13.45 -9.58 8.89
CA LYS A 16 -12.38 -10.59 9.02
C LYS A 16 -11.00 -10.05 8.66
N GLY A 17 -10.96 -8.90 7.99
CA GLY A 17 -9.72 -8.18 7.71
C GLY A 17 -9.99 -6.80 7.14
N VAL A 18 -8.95 -5.97 7.11
CA VAL A 18 -9.02 -4.61 6.57
C VAL A 18 -7.94 -4.39 5.52
N ALA A 19 -8.33 -3.99 4.31
CA ALA A 19 -7.40 -3.48 3.31
C ALA A 19 -7.24 -1.96 3.46
N LEU A 20 -6.05 -1.50 3.81
CA LEU A 20 -5.71 -0.08 3.92
C LEU A 20 -5.01 0.40 2.63
N VAL A 21 -5.70 1.21 1.85
CA VAL A 21 -5.27 1.66 0.52
C VAL A 21 -4.58 3.02 0.62
N LEU A 22 -3.34 3.06 0.11
CA LEU A 22 -2.37 4.15 0.25
C LEU A 22 -1.95 4.68 -1.13
N HIS A 23 -2.19 5.97 -1.38
CA HIS A 23 -1.88 6.59 -2.67
C HIS A 23 -0.42 7.02 -2.79
N GLY A 24 0.03 7.24 -4.04
CA GLY A 24 1.35 7.83 -4.31
C GLY A 24 1.43 9.31 -3.92
N GLY A 25 2.59 9.93 -4.09
CA GLY A 25 2.79 11.32 -3.72
C GLY A 25 4.04 11.89 -4.37
N GLN A 26 4.73 12.75 -3.65
CA GLN A 26 5.95 13.40 -4.09
C GLN A 26 7.08 13.11 -3.09
N GLU A 27 8.33 13.24 -3.54
CA GLU A 27 9.46 13.15 -2.62
C GLU A 27 9.48 14.33 -1.64
N VAL A 28 9.21 15.54 -2.14
CA VAL A 28 9.16 16.79 -1.37
C VAL A 28 7.84 17.52 -1.64
N GLY A 29 7.19 18.00 -0.59
CA GLY A 29 6.00 18.85 -0.67
C GLY A 29 5.13 18.87 0.59
N HIS A 30 5.14 19.99 1.31
CA HIS A 30 4.27 20.22 2.49
C HIS A 30 2.88 20.76 2.13
N GLY A 31 2.60 20.97 0.84
CA GLY A 31 1.27 21.39 0.39
C GLY A 31 0.21 20.32 0.69
N PRO A 32 -1.05 20.71 0.96
CA PRO A 32 -2.10 19.77 1.32
C PRO A 32 -2.45 18.82 0.18
N THR A 33 -2.79 17.59 0.54
CA THR A 33 -3.32 16.59 -0.40
C THR A 33 -4.77 16.89 -0.74
N SER A 34 -5.15 16.70 -2.00
CA SER A 34 -6.52 16.87 -2.49
C SER A 34 -7.02 15.57 -3.11
N GLY A 35 -8.30 15.26 -2.91
CA GLY A 35 -8.94 14.08 -3.50
C GLY A 35 -8.95 14.09 -5.04
N ARG A 36 -8.75 15.26 -5.67
CA ARG A 36 -8.71 15.41 -7.14
C ARG A 36 -7.34 15.09 -7.75
N GLN A 37 -6.32 14.82 -6.94
CA GLN A 37 -4.99 14.53 -7.44
C GLN A 37 -4.95 13.14 -8.08
N LEU A 38 -4.30 13.03 -9.23
CA LEU A 38 -4.19 11.77 -9.97
C LEU A 38 -3.61 10.63 -9.13
N ALA A 39 -2.68 10.92 -8.22
CA ALA A 39 -2.15 9.91 -7.30
C ALA A 39 -3.24 9.31 -6.41
N VAL A 40 -4.15 10.13 -5.89
CA VAL A 40 -5.29 9.69 -5.07
C VAL A 40 -6.31 8.94 -5.93
N LEU A 41 -6.69 9.53 -7.07
CA LEU A 41 -7.69 8.96 -7.97
C LEU A 41 -7.26 7.60 -8.55
N ARG A 42 -5.95 7.39 -8.76
CA ARG A 42 -5.38 6.13 -9.27
C ARG A 42 -5.67 4.93 -8.37
N MET A 43 -5.87 5.14 -7.07
CA MET A 43 -6.16 4.06 -6.13
C MET A 43 -7.65 3.77 -5.97
N LEU A 44 -8.54 4.55 -6.59
CA LEU A 44 -9.99 4.28 -6.55
C LEU A 44 -10.36 2.93 -7.19
N PRO A 45 -9.86 2.56 -8.38
CA PRO A 45 -10.19 1.28 -8.99
C PRO A 45 -9.69 0.08 -8.17
N PHE A 46 -8.55 0.20 -7.49
CA PHE A 46 -8.05 -0.82 -6.56
C PHE A 46 -8.98 -1.00 -5.37
N ALA A 47 -9.40 0.09 -4.72
CA ALA A 47 -10.34 0.03 -3.60
C ALA A 47 -11.70 -0.55 -4.01
N TRP A 48 -12.18 -0.21 -5.21
CA TRP A 48 -13.40 -0.78 -5.78
C TRP A 48 -13.26 -2.28 -6.04
N ALA A 49 -12.15 -2.71 -6.65
CA ALA A 49 -11.89 -4.13 -6.91
C ALA A 49 -11.80 -4.94 -5.61
N LEU A 50 -11.08 -4.43 -4.60
CA LEU A 50 -11.01 -5.02 -3.26
C LEU A 50 -12.38 -5.14 -2.61
N THR A 51 -13.18 -4.07 -2.65
CA THR A 51 -14.54 -4.08 -2.09
C THR A 51 -15.40 -5.12 -2.80
N ARG A 52 -15.42 -5.11 -4.14
CA ARG A 52 -16.26 -6.01 -4.94
C ARG A 52 -15.90 -7.48 -4.71
N ALA A 53 -14.62 -7.80 -4.62
CA ALA A 53 -14.15 -9.18 -4.41
C ALA A 53 -14.23 -9.63 -2.94
N GLY A 54 -14.08 -8.70 -1.99
CA GLY A 54 -13.86 -9.01 -0.58
C GLY A 54 -15.00 -8.71 0.37
N ALA A 55 -15.96 -7.85 0.03
CA ALA A 55 -16.97 -7.40 0.99
C ALA A 55 -17.78 -8.57 1.59
N HIS A 56 -18.22 -9.53 0.77
CA HIS A 56 -18.92 -10.74 1.24
C HIS A 56 -18.03 -11.73 1.99
N ARG A 57 -16.72 -11.57 1.92
CA ARG A 57 -15.72 -12.38 2.63
C ARG A 57 -15.25 -11.74 3.92
N GLY A 58 -15.86 -10.62 4.34
CA GLY A 58 -15.48 -9.91 5.56
C GLY A 58 -14.36 -8.88 5.38
N LEU A 59 -13.96 -8.53 4.15
CA LEU A 59 -12.95 -7.49 3.92
C LEU A 59 -13.58 -6.10 3.96
N ALA A 60 -13.19 -5.29 4.95
CA ALA A 60 -13.43 -3.85 4.93
C ALA A 60 -12.30 -3.14 4.15
N VAL A 61 -12.63 -2.06 3.44
CA VAL A 61 -11.64 -1.30 2.64
C VAL A 61 -11.58 0.13 3.14
N TRP A 62 -10.41 0.54 3.61
CA TRP A 62 -10.14 1.86 4.15
C TRP A 62 -9.19 2.59 3.19
N ARG A 63 -9.59 3.74 2.66
CA ARG A 63 -8.72 4.56 1.81
C ARG A 63 -8.19 5.74 2.59
N VAL A 64 -6.87 5.92 2.57
CA VAL A 64 -6.21 7.03 3.26
C VAL A 64 -5.95 8.16 2.29
N ARG A 65 -6.13 9.40 2.76
CA ARG A 65 -5.61 10.61 2.13
C ARG A 65 -4.72 11.35 3.12
N TYR A 66 -3.43 11.43 2.81
CA TYR A 66 -2.42 12.04 3.67
C TYR A 66 -2.65 13.53 3.90
N ARG A 67 -2.12 14.06 5.00
CA ARG A 67 -2.14 15.50 5.31
C ARG A 67 -1.43 16.31 4.23
N VAL A 68 -0.24 15.85 3.84
CA VAL A 68 0.65 16.50 2.89
C VAL A 68 1.05 15.55 1.76
N ARG A 69 1.52 16.11 0.65
CA ARG A 69 1.83 15.37 -0.59
C ARG A 69 3.18 14.66 -0.55
N GLY A 70 4.12 15.22 0.19
CA GLY A 70 5.52 14.86 0.19
C GLY A 70 5.87 13.79 1.22
N TRP A 71 6.94 13.05 0.95
CA TRP A 71 7.64 12.26 1.94
C TRP A 71 8.43 13.13 2.93
N ASN A 72 9.04 14.22 2.42
CA ASN A 72 9.71 15.27 3.20
C ASN A 72 10.90 14.77 4.02
N GLY A 73 11.83 14.05 3.38
CA GLY A 73 13.10 13.64 3.99
C GLY A 73 12.92 12.76 5.24
N SER A 74 13.49 13.19 6.36
CA SER A 74 13.40 12.48 7.65
C SER A 74 12.02 12.58 8.30
N GLU A 75 11.18 13.54 7.90
CA GLU A 75 9.82 13.65 8.43
C GLU A 75 8.99 12.41 8.09
N ALA A 76 9.25 11.81 6.92
CA ALA A 76 8.51 10.66 6.40
C ALA A 76 6.99 10.86 6.59
N SER A 77 6.48 12.05 6.24
CA SER A 77 5.15 12.53 6.64
C SER A 77 4.01 11.50 6.50
N PRO A 78 3.88 10.72 5.42
CA PRO A 78 2.81 9.72 5.31
C PRO A 78 2.93 8.55 6.30
N VAL A 79 4.13 8.25 6.84
CA VAL A 79 4.33 7.19 7.86
C VAL A 79 3.66 7.57 9.17
N ALA A 80 3.79 8.83 9.60
CA ALA A 80 3.12 9.33 10.80
C ALA A 80 1.59 9.25 10.65
N ASP A 81 1.06 9.69 9.51
CA ASP A 81 -0.37 9.61 9.19
C ASP A 81 -0.90 8.18 9.26
N VAL A 82 -0.18 7.22 8.64
CA VAL A 82 -0.63 5.82 8.59
C VAL A 82 -0.51 5.13 9.94
N ASN A 83 0.52 5.41 10.74
CA ASN A 83 0.63 4.87 12.09
C ASN A 83 -0.52 5.33 12.99
N GLU A 84 -0.92 6.59 12.89
CA GLU A 84 -2.10 7.12 13.60
C GLU A 84 -3.38 6.39 13.19
N ILE A 85 -3.57 6.14 11.89
CA ILE A 85 -4.73 5.41 11.38
C ILE A 85 -4.71 3.94 11.82
N LEU A 86 -3.55 3.28 11.81
CA LEU A 86 -3.42 1.90 12.29
C LEU A 86 -3.73 1.79 13.78
N ALA A 87 -3.33 2.78 14.59
CA ALA A 87 -3.70 2.82 16.00
C ALA A 87 -5.22 2.95 16.20
N ARG A 88 -5.89 3.81 15.42
CA ARG A 88 -7.36 3.94 15.41
C ARG A 88 -8.05 2.64 14.96
N LEU A 89 -7.52 2.00 13.92
CA LEU A 89 -8.04 0.74 13.38
C LEU A 89 -7.96 -0.37 14.41
N ARG A 90 -6.82 -0.51 15.11
CA ARG A 90 -6.63 -1.53 16.16
C ARG A 90 -7.62 -1.40 17.31
N ASN A 91 -8.08 -0.19 17.63
CA ASN A 91 -9.12 0.03 18.63
C ASN A 91 -10.53 -0.31 18.12
N THR A 92 -10.68 -0.47 16.80
CA THR A 92 -11.97 -0.76 16.13
C THR A 92 -12.11 -2.24 15.79
N TYR A 93 -11.03 -2.87 15.31
CA TYR A 93 -11.02 -4.26 14.86
C TYR A 93 -9.74 -4.97 15.32
N ASP A 94 -9.90 -6.18 15.85
CA ASP A 94 -8.79 -7.10 16.13
C ASP A 94 -8.65 -8.15 15.02
N VAL A 95 -8.31 -7.66 13.81
CA VAL A 95 -8.27 -8.45 12.58
C VAL A 95 -6.99 -8.14 11.78
N PRO A 96 -6.55 -9.03 10.88
CA PRO A 96 -5.43 -8.75 9.99
C PRO A 96 -5.66 -7.52 9.11
N VAL A 97 -4.62 -6.70 8.99
CA VAL A 97 -4.54 -5.53 8.12
C VAL A 97 -3.63 -5.83 6.93
N ILE A 98 -4.13 -5.55 5.74
CA ILE A 98 -3.40 -5.66 4.49
C ILE A 98 -3.15 -4.25 3.96
N LEU A 99 -1.88 -3.87 3.86
CA LEU A 99 -1.51 -2.56 3.33
C LEU A 99 -1.38 -2.65 1.80
N VAL A 100 -2.04 -1.77 1.07
CA VAL A 100 -2.00 -1.72 -0.40
C VAL A 100 -1.53 -0.34 -0.82
N GLY A 101 -0.30 -0.22 -1.32
CA GLY A 101 0.32 1.08 -1.56
C GLY A 101 0.96 1.23 -2.93
N HIS A 102 0.72 2.38 -3.58
CA HIS A 102 1.38 2.75 -4.84
C HIS A 102 2.51 3.76 -4.64
N SER A 103 3.66 3.57 -5.28
CA SER A 103 4.76 4.57 -5.29
C SER A 103 5.18 4.98 -3.88
N MET A 104 5.07 6.26 -3.51
CA MET A 104 5.26 6.74 -2.13
C MET A 104 4.39 5.98 -1.13
N GLY A 105 3.12 5.70 -1.46
CA GLY A 105 2.23 4.90 -0.60
C GLY A 105 2.70 3.45 -0.44
N GLY A 106 3.37 2.90 -1.46
CA GLY A 106 4.04 1.60 -1.36
C GLY A 106 5.21 1.63 -0.38
N ARG A 107 6.05 2.67 -0.43
CA ARG A 107 7.10 2.92 0.56
C ARG A 107 6.53 3.06 1.97
N THR A 108 5.48 3.85 2.12
CA THR A 108 4.79 4.06 3.40
C THR A 108 4.30 2.73 3.96
N ALA A 109 3.65 1.90 3.12
CA ALA A 109 3.18 0.57 3.51
C ALA A 109 4.31 -0.31 4.05
N LEU A 110 5.43 -0.37 3.33
CA LEU A 110 6.62 -1.14 3.74
C LEU A 110 7.19 -0.64 5.07
N ARG A 111 7.13 0.67 5.34
CA ARG A 111 7.68 1.29 6.55
C ARG A 111 6.82 1.09 7.79
N VAL A 112 5.50 1.03 7.64
CA VAL A 112 4.57 0.80 8.76
C VAL A 112 4.23 -0.67 8.98
N ALA A 113 4.76 -1.58 8.16
CA ALA A 113 4.51 -3.02 8.22
C ALA A 113 4.97 -3.70 9.52
N GLY A 114 5.71 -3.00 10.37
CA GLY A 114 6.06 -3.46 11.71
C GLY A 114 4.90 -3.42 12.72
N ASN A 115 3.75 -2.85 12.37
CA ASN A 115 2.59 -2.82 13.23
C ASN A 115 2.04 -4.25 13.47
N PRO A 116 1.70 -4.64 14.72
CA PRO A 116 1.31 -6.02 15.06
C PRO A 116 0.15 -6.59 14.26
N ASN A 117 -0.82 -5.75 13.86
CA ASN A 117 -2.00 -6.22 13.14
C ASN A 117 -1.75 -6.32 11.62
N VAL A 118 -0.58 -5.90 11.12
CA VAL A 118 -0.28 -5.97 9.68
C VAL A 118 0.15 -7.39 9.30
N ALA A 119 -0.68 -8.06 8.52
CA ALA A 119 -0.41 -9.40 8.00
C ALA A 119 0.43 -9.36 6.71
N GLY A 120 0.25 -8.32 5.89
CA GLY A 120 1.00 -8.21 4.65
C GLY A 120 0.89 -6.88 3.91
N VAL A 121 1.74 -6.75 2.90
CA VAL A 121 1.90 -5.54 2.08
C VAL A 121 1.87 -5.87 0.60
N ALA A 122 0.94 -5.26 -0.15
CA ALA A 122 1.00 -5.16 -1.60
C ALA A 122 1.65 -3.81 -1.98
N ALA A 123 2.93 -3.85 -2.33
CA ALA A 123 3.73 -2.72 -2.77
C ALA A 123 3.73 -2.63 -4.30
N LEU A 124 2.97 -1.65 -4.83
CA LEU A 124 2.70 -1.47 -6.26
C LEU A 124 3.59 -0.36 -6.81
N ALA A 125 4.52 -0.70 -7.71
CA ALA A 125 5.55 0.20 -8.23
C ALA A 125 6.14 1.12 -7.13
N PRO A 126 6.65 0.55 -6.01
CA PRO A 126 6.99 1.34 -4.84
C PRO A 126 8.21 2.22 -5.11
N TRP A 127 8.21 3.42 -4.53
CA TRP A 127 9.41 4.26 -4.50
C TRP A 127 10.27 3.84 -3.31
N VAL A 128 11.34 3.08 -3.56
CA VAL A 128 12.24 2.57 -2.52
C VAL A 128 13.67 3.06 -2.76
N PRO A 129 14.11 4.13 -2.07
CA PRO A 129 15.49 4.58 -2.13
C PRO A 129 16.49 3.52 -1.67
N ALA A 130 17.75 3.67 -2.06
CA ALA A 130 18.83 2.84 -1.55
C ALA A 130 18.89 2.89 -0.02
N GLY A 131 19.11 1.74 0.61
CA GLY A 131 19.20 1.65 2.07
C GLY A 131 17.85 1.62 2.80
N GLU A 132 16.71 1.69 2.11
CA GLU A 132 15.39 1.59 2.76
C GLU A 132 15.32 0.32 3.63
N PRO A 133 14.87 0.41 4.90
CA PRO A 133 14.95 -0.70 5.84
C PRO A 133 13.94 -1.80 5.51
N VAL A 134 14.27 -3.05 5.91
CA VAL A 134 13.43 -4.24 5.69
C VAL A 134 13.05 -4.98 6.98
N ALA A 135 13.76 -4.74 8.09
CA ALA A 135 13.61 -5.53 9.33
C ALA A 135 12.17 -5.56 9.86
N GLN A 136 11.42 -4.47 9.67
CA GLN A 136 10.01 -4.37 10.07
C GLN A 136 9.09 -5.36 9.33
N LEU A 137 9.54 -5.95 8.22
CA LEU A 137 8.82 -6.96 7.45
C LEU A 137 8.95 -8.37 8.03
N ALA A 138 9.65 -8.55 9.16
CA ALA A 138 9.88 -9.86 9.77
C ALA A 138 8.58 -10.66 9.98
N GLY A 139 8.38 -11.80 9.30
CA GLY A 139 7.16 -12.59 9.44
C GLY A 139 5.90 -12.05 8.73
N ARG A 140 6.05 -11.08 7.81
CA ARG A 140 4.93 -10.49 7.02
C ARG A 140 4.94 -11.10 5.63
N HIS A 141 3.78 -11.14 4.97
CA HIS A 141 3.69 -11.50 3.56
C HIS A 141 3.84 -10.24 2.69
N VAL A 142 4.68 -10.28 1.66
CA VAL A 142 4.93 -9.10 0.81
C VAL A 142 4.76 -9.45 -0.66
N LEU A 143 3.87 -8.74 -1.34
CA LEU A 143 3.73 -8.76 -2.78
C LEU A 143 4.31 -7.46 -3.36
N PHE A 144 5.32 -7.60 -4.22
CA PHE A 144 5.79 -6.54 -5.10
C PHE A 144 5.22 -6.76 -6.50
N VAL A 145 4.68 -5.69 -7.08
CA VAL A 145 4.28 -5.68 -8.50
C VAL A 145 4.88 -4.45 -9.16
N HIS A 146 5.60 -4.61 -10.26
CA HIS A 146 6.32 -3.49 -10.90
C HIS A 146 6.31 -3.60 -12.42
N GLY A 147 6.12 -2.47 -13.11
CA GLY A 147 6.14 -2.44 -14.57
C GLY A 147 7.55 -2.37 -15.16
N THR A 148 7.86 -3.15 -16.19
CA THR A 148 9.23 -3.15 -16.77
C THR A 148 9.58 -1.88 -17.56
N ALA A 149 8.60 -1.03 -17.86
CA ALA A 149 8.77 0.25 -18.55
C ALA A 149 8.53 1.45 -17.62
N ASP A 150 8.56 1.26 -16.31
CA ASP A 150 8.49 2.34 -15.33
C ASP A 150 9.75 3.22 -15.37
N ARG A 151 9.55 4.51 -15.62
CA ARG A 151 10.62 5.55 -15.69
C ARG A 151 10.63 6.48 -14.47
N THR A 152 9.71 6.30 -13.53
CA THR A 152 9.62 7.10 -12.30
C THR A 152 10.28 6.36 -11.15
N THR A 153 9.97 5.07 -10.99
CA THR A 153 10.62 4.19 -10.02
C THR A 153 11.22 2.99 -10.75
N THR A 154 12.46 2.63 -10.43
CA THR A 154 13.14 1.60 -11.20
C THR A 154 12.76 0.20 -10.71
N LEU A 155 12.48 -0.70 -11.65
CA LEU A 155 12.29 -2.12 -11.35
C LEU A 155 13.48 -2.71 -10.59
N ALA A 156 14.70 -2.27 -10.93
CA ALA A 156 15.92 -2.69 -10.26
C ALA A 156 15.92 -2.35 -8.75
N ALA A 157 15.44 -1.16 -8.36
CA ALA A 157 15.35 -0.78 -6.96
C ALA A 157 14.34 -1.67 -6.20
N THR A 158 13.19 -1.96 -6.80
CA THR A 158 12.19 -2.86 -6.21
C THR A 158 12.74 -4.28 -6.07
N ARG A 159 13.42 -4.81 -7.08
CA ARG A 159 14.07 -6.14 -7.01
C ARG A 159 15.15 -6.20 -5.91
N ALA A 160 16.00 -5.17 -5.81
CA ALA A 160 17.01 -5.10 -4.75
C ALA A 160 16.39 -4.99 -3.35
N TYR A 161 15.27 -4.28 -3.21
CA TYR A 161 14.53 -4.25 -1.96
C TYR A 161 13.91 -5.62 -1.64
N ALA A 162 13.25 -6.26 -2.61
CA ALA A 162 12.62 -7.57 -2.46
C ALA A 162 13.62 -8.65 -2.04
N GLU A 163 14.83 -8.63 -2.60
CA GLU A 163 15.89 -9.58 -2.23
C GLU A 163 16.30 -9.45 -0.77
N ARG A 164 16.46 -8.22 -0.27
CA ARG A 164 16.73 -7.98 1.15
C ARG A 164 15.53 -8.38 2.03
N ALA A 165 14.31 -8.13 1.56
CA ALA A 165 13.09 -8.47 2.29
C ALA A 165 12.91 -10.00 2.45
N ARG A 166 13.32 -10.82 1.47
CA ARG A 166 13.26 -12.29 1.54
C ARG A 166 14.00 -12.88 2.73
N GLN A 167 15.01 -12.17 3.23
CA GLN A 167 15.82 -12.62 4.36
C GLN A 167 15.10 -12.49 5.71
N VAL A 168 13.97 -11.78 5.76
CA VAL A 168 13.24 -11.49 7.01
C VAL A 168 11.75 -11.77 6.93
N ALA A 169 11.12 -11.51 5.78
CA ALA A 169 9.69 -11.71 5.57
C ALA A 169 9.30 -13.19 5.57
N ALA A 170 8.03 -13.47 5.91
CA ALA A 170 7.50 -14.84 5.84
C ALA A 170 7.38 -15.34 4.39
N ASP A 171 6.99 -14.43 3.49
CA ASP A 171 6.88 -14.69 2.06
C ASP A 171 7.13 -13.39 1.28
N VAL A 172 7.81 -13.50 0.14
CA VAL A 172 8.02 -12.39 -0.79
C VAL A 172 7.76 -12.84 -2.21
N ARG A 173 6.70 -12.32 -2.81
CA ARG A 173 6.38 -12.50 -4.23
C ARG A 173 6.74 -11.25 -5.01
N MET A 174 7.42 -11.42 -6.14
CA MET A 174 7.78 -10.35 -7.07
C MET A 174 7.16 -10.65 -8.43
N ILE A 175 6.34 -9.73 -8.93
CA ILE A 175 5.69 -9.84 -10.23
C ILE A 175 6.09 -8.66 -11.10
N ASP A 176 6.74 -8.95 -12.23
CA ASP A 176 7.11 -7.96 -13.22
C ASP A 176 6.07 -7.96 -14.33
N ILE A 177 5.54 -6.78 -14.68
CA ILE A 177 4.54 -6.64 -15.75
C ILE A 177 5.23 -6.06 -16.99
N PRO A 178 5.43 -6.87 -18.06
CA PRO A 178 6.08 -6.41 -19.27
C PRO A 178 5.40 -5.19 -19.87
N GLY A 179 6.19 -4.18 -20.22
CA GLY A 179 5.71 -2.99 -20.90
C GLY A 179 4.81 -2.10 -20.04
N GLU A 180 4.64 -2.34 -18.75
CA GLU A 180 3.84 -1.49 -17.88
C GLU A 180 4.63 -0.29 -17.35
N GLY A 181 3.97 0.85 -17.18
CA GLY A 181 4.57 2.08 -16.66
C GLY A 181 4.13 2.39 -15.22
N HIS A 182 4.69 3.46 -14.65
CA HIS A 182 4.43 3.85 -13.25
C HIS A 182 2.95 4.07 -12.91
N ALA A 183 2.16 4.51 -13.90
CA ALA A 183 0.76 4.84 -13.70
C ALA A 183 -0.16 3.61 -13.62
N MET A 184 0.34 2.40 -13.93
CA MET A 184 -0.40 1.13 -13.86
C MET A 184 -1.66 1.08 -14.76
N LEU A 185 -1.58 1.68 -15.95
CA LEU A 185 -2.75 1.88 -16.83
C LEU A 185 -2.77 0.96 -18.05
N ARG A 186 -1.67 0.26 -18.38
CA ARG A 186 -1.63 -0.60 -19.56
C ARG A 186 -2.28 -1.96 -19.30
N HIS A 187 -2.13 -2.50 -18.09
CA HIS A 187 -2.69 -3.79 -17.68
C HIS A 187 -3.53 -3.69 -16.38
N PRO A 188 -4.52 -2.78 -16.30
CA PRO A 188 -5.21 -2.45 -15.04
C PRO A 188 -5.89 -3.68 -14.41
N GLY A 189 -6.47 -4.57 -15.21
CA GLY A 189 -7.09 -5.80 -14.71
C GLY A 189 -6.11 -6.73 -13.99
N LEU A 190 -4.86 -6.81 -14.46
CA LEU A 190 -3.82 -7.63 -13.83
C LEU A 190 -3.42 -7.06 -12.47
N TRP A 191 -3.21 -5.74 -12.38
CA TRP A 191 -2.90 -5.06 -11.11
C TRP A 191 -3.98 -5.29 -10.06
N HIS A 192 -5.24 -5.08 -10.44
CA HIS A 192 -6.36 -5.26 -9.53
C HIS A 192 -6.46 -6.71 -9.06
N ARG A 193 -6.39 -7.67 -10.00
CA ARG A 193 -6.47 -9.10 -9.70
C ARG A 193 -5.38 -9.54 -8.72
N LEU A 194 -4.12 -9.24 -9.00
CA LEU A 194 -2.99 -9.59 -8.12
C LEU A 194 -3.15 -8.98 -6.72
N THR A 195 -3.60 -7.73 -6.64
CA THR A 195 -3.84 -7.04 -5.37
C THR A 195 -4.97 -7.71 -4.59
N THR A 196 -6.09 -8.02 -5.25
CA THR A 196 -7.24 -8.66 -4.60
C THR A 196 -6.95 -10.09 -4.18
N GLU A 197 -6.29 -10.89 -5.02
CA GLU A 197 -5.91 -12.26 -4.69
C GLU A 197 -4.97 -12.30 -3.49
N PHE A 198 -3.98 -11.39 -3.44
CA PHE A 198 -3.09 -11.25 -2.31
C PHE A 198 -3.85 -10.86 -1.03
N ALA A 199 -4.66 -9.81 -1.06
CA ALA A 199 -5.39 -9.35 0.12
C ALA A 199 -6.34 -10.42 0.67
N LEU A 200 -7.04 -11.14 -0.21
CA LEU A 200 -7.98 -12.19 0.16
C LEU A 200 -7.34 -13.51 0.57
N SER A 201 -6.03 -13.67 0.36
CA SER A 201 -5.27 -14.83 0.85
C SER A 201 -4.84 -14.69 2.31
N LEU A 202 -5.03 -13.51 2.91
CA LEU A 202 -4.59 -13.16 4.26
C LEU A 202 -5.74 -12.93 5.26
N ILE A 203 -6.98 -13.26 4.87
CA ILE A 203 -8.20 -13.10 5.69
C ILE A 203 -9.07 -14.35 5.65
#